data_AF-A0AA35W4G7-F1
#
_entry.id   AF-A0AA35W4G7-F1
#
_cell.length_a   1.000
_cell.length_b   1.000
_cell.length_c   1.000
_cell.angle_alpha   90.00
_cell.angle_beta   90.00
_cell.angle_gamma   90.00
#
_symmetry.space_group_name_H-M   'P 1'
#
loop_
_entity.id
_entity.type
_entity.pdbx_description
1 polymer ?
#
loop_
_entity_poly.entity_id
_entity_poly.type
_entity_poly.pdbx_seq_one_letter_code
_entity_poly.pdbx_strand_id
1 'polypeptide(L)'
;MPQTQGAKVGYLFPGQGAQAVGMGKQLYDESPAAREVFHQVDMALERSLSTILFDGPEDDLRQTINAQPGIMAVSLACIKTMEERLGDDMPQPVVTAGHSLGEYTALAVSGVLDIGDTAKLVQRRGELMQVACDENPGTMAAIIGLDEMTLEEIAVETGTYVSNINTAEQIVISGDIMGVARACDLATARGAKKAVPLRVGGAFHSGLMEPARAGLIEAINSVKFHDPQIPIVGNCSAQPLTTAEEVQRELISQICSCVQWKRTVDYMVDSGVNDFIEIGPGRALSGMVKRISRRSQITSVGDLESILSLADTVEHIATEVLDVRLAETAISKWDEAFARAMLDGIFANAAEIDKIIAEFAPGWPIGQMAVVDRNILRMAIYEIMVSEDTPPRVAVNEAVELAKAFGGDSAPRFINGVLGSVMAAASRIHTEQLETLTN
;
A
#
# COMPACT_ATOMS: atom_id res chain seq x y z
N MET A 1 -33.29 3.25 11.82
CA MET A 1 -31.97 2.68 12.15
C MET A 1 -30.96 3.53 11.40
N PRO A 2 -30.00 4.21 12.05
CA PRO A 2 -28.90 4.81 11.30
C PRO A 2 -28.11 3.65 10.69
N GLN A 3 -27.98 3.64 9.36
CA GLN A 3 -27.03 2.78 8.67
C GLN A 3 -25.66 3.07 9.29
N THR A 4 -24.99 2.03 9.80
CA THR A 4 -23.58 2.10 10.17
C THR A 4 -22.84 2.59 8.93
N GLN A 5 -22.39 3.84 8.92
CA GLN A 5 -21.49 4.34 7.89
C GLN A 5 -20.27 3.42 7.87
N GLY A 6 -20.08 2.68 6.78
CA GLY A 6 -18.86 1.91 6.56
C GLY A 6 -17.63 2.81 6.71
N ALA A 7 -16.51 2.22 7.08
CA ALA A 7 -15.25 2.95 7.23
C ALA A 7 -14.92 3.71 5.93
N LYS A 8 -14.57 4.99 6.04
CA LYS A 8 -14.16 5.80 4.89
C LYS A 8 -12.72 5.45 4.51
N VAL A 9 -12.55 4.85 3.33
CA VAL A 9 -11.24 4.44 2.82
C VAL A 9 -10.66 5.53 1.90
N GLY A 10 -9.34 5.75 1.99
CA GLY A 10 -8.59 6.61 1.08
C GLY A 10 -7.52 5.83 0.32
N TYR A 11 -7.45 6.00 -0.99
CA TYR A 11 -6.39 5.40 -1.80
C TYR A 11 -5.21 6.36 -1.94
N LEU A 12 -4.00 5.84 -1.72
CA LEU A 12 -2.76 6.58 -1.78
C LEU A 12 -1.83 5.95 -2.83
N PHE A 13 -1.24 6.77 -3.70
CA PHE A 13 -0.35 6.29 -4.76
C PHE A 13 1.08 6.79 -4.59
N PRO A 14 2.09 5.91 -4.59
CA PRO A 14 3.47 6.29 -4.34
C PRO A 14 4.08 7.08 -5.50
N GLY A 15 5.09 7.88 -5.18
CA GLY A 15 5.90 8.62 -6.14
C GLY A 15 7.19 7.88 -6.54
N GLN A 16 8.05 8.58 -7.28
CA GLN A 16 9.37 8.08 -7.66
C GLN A 16 10.24 7.77 -6.42
N GLY A 17 11.00 6.67 -6.50
CA GLY A 17 11.75 6.09 -5.38
C GLY A 17 11.15 4.78 -4.86
N ALA A 18 9.93 4.46 -5.28
CA ALA A 18 9.21 3.24 -4.94
C ALA A 18 9.56 2.04 -5.84
N GLN A 19 10.16 2.28 -7.01
CA GLN A 19 10.46 1.25 -8.00
C GLN A 19 11.55 0.28 -7.53
N ALA A 20 11.40 -0.99 -7.91
CA ALA A 20 12.39 -2.05 -7.73
C ALA A 20 12.34 -3.03 -8.92
N VAL A 21 13.48 -3.60 -9.31
CA VAL A 21 13.50 -4.63 -10.37
C VAL A 21 12.67 -5.84 -9.93
N GLY A 22 11.87 -6.38 -10.84
CA GLY A 22 10.91 -7.46 -10.57
C GLY A 22 9.53 -6.97 -10.15
N MET A 23 9.33 -5.66 -9.95
CA MET A 23 8.02 -5.14 -9.57
C MET A 23 6.97 -5.43 -10.63
N GLY A 24 5.77 -5.83 -10.20
CA GLY A 24 4.65 -6.13 -11.09
C GLY A 24 4.76 -7.43 -11.89
N LYS A 25 5.90 -8.14 -11.86
CA LYS A 25 6.09 -9.38 -12.63
C LYS A 25 5.06 -10.46 -12.23
N GLN A 26 4.92 -10.71 -10.92
CA GLN A 26 3.96 -11.69 -10.42
C GLN A 26 2.52 -11.30 -10.77
N LEU A 27 2.17 -10.01 -10.72
CA LEU A 27 0.86 -9.52 -11.13
C LEU A 27 0.60 -9.80 -12.62
N TYR A 28 1.58 -9.52 -13.48
CA TYR A 28 1.51 -9.79 -14.91
C TYR A 28 1.34 -11.29 -15.24
N ASP A 29 2.06 -12.15 -14.51
CA ASP A 29 2.02 -13.60 -14.71
C ASP A 29 0.65 -14.17 -14.28
N GLU A 30 0.12 -13.73 -13.13
CA GLU A 30 -1.01 -14.37 -12.44
C GLU A 30 -2.37 -13.67 -12.60
N SER A 31 -2.43 -12.42 -13.09
CA SER A 31 -3.69 -11.68 -13.29
C SER A 31 -3.85 -11.25 -14.76
N PRO A 32 -4.86 -11.79 -15.48
CA PRO A 32 -5.19 -11.33 -16.82
C PRO A 32 -5.49 -9.82 -16.88
N ALA A 33 -6.13 -9.26 -15.84
CA ALA A 33 -6.43 -7.83 -15.79
C ALA A 33 -5.16 -6.97 -15.65
N ALA A 34 -4.21 -7.38 -14.80
CA ALA A 34 -2.91 -6.71 -14.71
C ALA A 34 -2.11 -6.81 -16.02
N ARG A 35 -2.13 -7.98 -16.67
CA ARG A 35 -1.46 -8.18 -17.97
C ARG A 35 -1.94 -7.19 -19.02
N GLU A 36 -3.24 -6.93 -19.06
CA GLU A 36 -3.84 -5.97 -19.98
C GLU A 36 -3.39 -4.52 -19.67
N VAL A 37 -3.22 -4.15 -18.39
CA VAL A 37 -2.65 -2.84 -18.01
C VAL A 37 -1.24 -2.68 -18.59
N PHE A 38 -0.36 -3.65 -18.37
CA PHE A 38 1.01 -3.58 -18.91
C PHE A 38 1.02 -3.53 -20.43
N HIS A 39 0.14 -4.28 -21.10
CA HIS A 39 0.01 -4.24 -22.55
C HIS A 39 -0.45 -2.85 -23.05
N GLN A 40 -1.46 -2.25 -22.43
CA GLN A 40 -1.94 -0.90 -22.78
C GLN A 40 -0.85 0.15 -22.57
N VAL A 41 -0.10 0.05 -21.48
CA VAL A 41 1.03 0.96 -21.21
C VAL A 41 2.12 0.78 -22.26
N ASP A 42 2.57 -0.44 -22.52
CA ASP A 42 3.63 -0.70 -23.51
C ASP A 42 3.20 -0.24 -24.92
N MET A 43 1.95 -0.47 -25.31
CA MET A 43 1.38 0.03 -26.55
C MET A 43 1.35 1.56 -26.60
N ALA A 44 0.91 2.22 -25.53
CA ALA A 44 0.81 3.67 -25.47
C ALA A 44 2.18 4.36 -25.52
N LEU A 45 3.21 3.71 -24.97
CA LEU A 45 4.59 4.18 -24.96
C LEU A 45 5.41 3.71 -26.18
N GLU A 46 4.82 2.88 -27.04
CA GLU A 46 5.45 2.25 -28.22
C GLU A 46 6.75 1.51 -27.89
N ARG A 47 6.84 0.93 -26.69
CA ARG A 47 8.02 0.19 -26.20
C ARG A 47 7.65 -0.76 -25.07
N SER A 48 8.44 -1.81 -24.88
CA SER A 48 8.28 -2.77 -23.79
C SER A 48 8.86 -2.24 -22.48
N LEU A 49 8.15 -1.31 -21.84
CA LEU A 49 8.50 -0.85 -20.50
C LEU A 49 8.44 -2.00 -19.50
N SER A 50 7.45 -2.89 -19.64
CA SER A 50 7.27 -4.09 -18.81
C SER A 50 8.57 -4.91 -18.63
N THR A 51 9.33 -5.16 -19.69
CA THR A 51 10.63 -5.86 -19.64
C THR A 51 11.63 -5.15 -18.73
N ILE A 52 11.70 -3.82 -18.75
CA ILE A 52 12.59 -3.04 -17.87
C ILE A 52 12.14 -3.18 -16.41
N LEU A 53 10.83 -3.20 -16.15
CA LEU A 53 10.31 -3.32 -14.77
C LEU A 53 10.59 -4.71 -14.20
N PHE A 54 10.41 -5.76 -15.01
CA PHE A 54 10.51 -7.15 -14.57
C PHE A 54 11.96 -7.60 -14.45
N ASP A 55 12.77 -7.30 -15.47
CA ASP A 55 14.09 -7.92 -15.62
C ASP A 55 15.23 -6.94 -15.35
N GLY A 56 15.02 -5.63 -15.57
CA GLY A 56 16.04 -4.59 -15.36
C GLY A 56 17.31 -4.79 -16.20
N PRO A 57 18.17 -3.77 -16.26
CA PRO A 57 19.02 -3.51 -15.09
C PRO A 57 18.48 -2.37 -14.22
N GLU A 58 18.88 -2.38 -12.95
CA GLU A 58 18.39 -1.43 -11.94
C GLU A 58 18.63 0.03 -12.32
N ASP A 59 19.77 0.34 -12.95
CA ASP A 59 20.11 1.70 -13.36
C ASP A 59 19.21 2.21 -14.48
N ASP A 60 18.77 1.33 -15.39
CA ASP A 60 17.79 1.70 -16.42
C ASP A 60 16.41 1.95 -15.80
N LEU A 61 15.99 1.10 -14.87
CA LEU A 61 14.73 1.30 -14.14
C LEU A 61 14.72 2.62 -13.34
N ARG A 62 15.86 3.03 -12.77
CA ARG A 62 15.99 4.28 -12.01
C ARG A 62 15.84 5.54 -12.86
N GLN A 63 16.05 5.47 -14.17
CA GLN A 63 15.87 6.64 -15.04
C GLN A 63 14.42 7.13 -14.95
N THR A 64 14.24 8.44 -14.79
CA THR A 64 12.92 9.08 -14.58
C THR A 64 11.90 8.67 -15.65
N ILE A 65 12.33 8.54 -16.90
CA ILE A 65 11.51 8.12 -18.05
C ILE A 65 10.98 6.67 -17.94
N ASN A 66 11.60 5.82 -17.11
CA ASN A 66 11.19 4.44 -16.86
C ASN A 66 10.50 4.31 -15.50
N ALA A 67 11.10 4.86 -14.44
CA ALA A 67 10.57 4.79 -13.09
C ALA A 67 9.14 5.36 -13.00
N GLN A 68 8.90 6.51 -13.61
CA GLN A 68 7.61 7.19 -13.51
C GLN A 68 6.46 6.40 -14.13
N PRO A 69 6.49 6.07 -15.44
CA PRO A 69 5.44 5.24 -16.02
C PRO A 69 5.42 3.84 -15.43
N GLY A 70 6.55 3.30 -14.95
CA GLY A 70 6.62 1.98 -14.33
C GLY A 70 5.87 1.90 -13.00
N ILE A 71 6.07 2.86 -12.10
CA ILE A 71 5.33 2.93 -10.83
C ILE A 71 3.83 3.08 -11.08
N MET A 72 3.46 3.93 -12.04
CA MET A 72 2.05 4.14 -12.41
C MET A 72 1.44 2.86 -13.00
N ALA A 73 2.13 2.15 -13.90
CA ALA A 73 1.68 0.88 -14.46
C ALA A 73 1.48 -0.20 -13.38
N VAL A 74 2.43 -0.36 -12.46
CA VAL A 74 2.32 -1.34 -11.36
C VAL A 74 1.18 -0.99 -10.42
N SER A 75 0.98 0.29 -10.11
CA SER A 75 -0.13 0.74 -9.25
C SER A 75 -1.50 0.47 -9.89
N LEU A 76 -1.63 0.71 -11.20
CA LEU A 76 -2.84 0.38 -11.95
C LEU A 76 -3.05 -1.13 -12.10
N ALA A 77 -1.97 -1.89 -12.26
CA ALA A 77 -2.02 -3.35 -12.26
C ALA A 77 -2.52 -3.87 -10.90
N CYS A 78 -2.06 -3.30 -9.78
CA CYS A 78 -2.58 -3.64 -8.45
C CYS A 78 -4.09 -3.36 -8.35
N ILE A 79 -4.56 -2.20 -8.79
CA ILE A 79 -5.99 -1.86 -8.83
C ILE A 79 -6.77 -2.90 -9.65
N LYS A 80 -6.31 -3.23 -10.85
CA LYS A 80 -7.00 -4.19 -11.73
C LYS A 80 -6.98 -5.60 -11.18
N THR A 81 -5.91 -6.02 -10.52
CA THR A 81 -5.88 -7.31 -9.81
C THR A 81 -6.77 -7.28 -8.56
N MET A 82 -6.84 -6.18 -7.81
CA MET A 82 -7.80 -6.04 -6.70
C MET A 82 -9.23 -6.17 -7.19
N GLU A 83 -9.60 -5.48 -8.28
CA GLU A 83 -10.92 -5.61 -8.93
C GLU A 83 -11.19 -7.07 -9.34
N GLU A 84 -10.21 -7.74 -9.97
CA GLU A 84 -10.31 -9.14 -10.41
C GLU A 84 -10.49 -10.13 -9.26
N ARG A 85 -9.80 -9.92 -8.14
CA ARG A 85 -9.76 -10.87 -7.00
C ARG A 85 -10.83 -10.61 -5.95
N LEU A 86 -11.16 -9.35 -5.70
CA LEU A 86 -12.08 -8.94 -4.64
C LEU A 86 -13.50 -8.70 -5.18
N GLY A 87 -13.65 -8.34 -6.45
CA GLY A 87 -14.96 -8.01 -7.02
C GLY A 87 -15.69 -6.95 -6.21
N ASP A 88 -16.93 -7.26 -5.80
CA ASP A 88 -17.79 -6.38 -5.01
C ASP A 88 -17.27 -6.14 -3.59
N ASP A 89 -16.39 -6.99 -3.07
CA ASP A 89 -15.77 -6.84 -1.76
C ASP A 89 -14.63 -5.82 -1.78
N MET A 90 -14.20 -5.31 -2.94
CA MET A 90 -13.11 -4.34 -3.03
C MET A 90 -13.46 -3.04 -2.26
N PRO A 91 -12.63 -2.63 -1.26
CA PRO A 91 -12.91 -1.43 -0.48
C PRO A 91 -12.93 -0.15 -1.33
N GLN A 92 -14.10 0.44 -1.54
CA GLN A 92 -14.21 1.61 -2.41
C GLN A 92 -13.68 2.89 -1.74
N PRO A 93 -12.79 3.66 -2.39
CA PRO A 93 -12.26 4.89 -1.82
C PRO A 93 -13.29 6.02 -1.90
N VAL A 94 -13.35 6.86 -0.85
CA VAL A 94 -14.12 8.11 -0.90
C VAL A 94 -13.28 9.30 -1.40
N VAL A 95 -11.96 9.10 -1.51
CA VAL A 95 -10.98 10.09 -1.95
C VAL A 95 -9.68 9.38 -2.36
N THR A 96 -8.98 9.94 -3.35
CA THR A 96 -7.65 9.48 -3.76
C THR A 96 -6.63 10.60 -3.54
N ALA A 97 -5.37 10.22 -3.35
CA ALA A 97 -4.23 11.14 -3.34
C ALA A 97 -2.99 10.41 -3.83
N GLY A 98 -2.02 11.13 -4.38
CA GLY A 98 -0.76 10.52 -4.74
C GLY A 98 0.41 11.47 -4.53
N HIS A 99 1.58 10.91 -4.22
CA HIS A 99 2.77 11.71 -3.93
C HIS A 99 3.52 12.01 -5.23
N SER A 100 3.59 13.29 -5.60
CA SER A 100 4.24 13.75 -6.84
C SER A 100 3.68 13.03 -8.07
N LEU A 101 4.47 12.15 -8.68
CA LEU A 101 4.04 11.24 -9.75
C LEU A 101 2.74 10.50 -9.42
N GLY A 102 2.56 10.05 -8.18
CA GLY A 102 1.37 9.28 -7.79
C GLY A 102 0.06 10.04 -8.03
N GLU A 103 0.09 11.38 -8.11
CA GLU A 103 -1.10 12.17 -8.48
C GLU A 103 -1.60 11.79 -9.87
N TYR A 104 -0.71 11.48 -10.82
CA TYR A 104 -1.07 11.01 -12.16
C TYR A 104 -1.72 9.62 -12.13
N THR A 105 -1.27 8.74 -11.23
CA THR A 105 -1.96 7.46 -10.99
C THR A 105 -3.36 7.69 -10.42
N ALA A 106 -3.51 8.65 -9.50
CA ALA A 106 -4.83 9.03 -8.97
C ALA A 106 -5.77 9.57 -10.06
N LEU A 107 -5.26 10.27 -11.09
CA LEU A 107 -6.06 10.69 -12.25
C LEU A 107 -6.69 9.49 -12.97
N ALA A 108 -5.88 8.48 -13.28
CA ALA A 108 -6.34 7.29 -13.99
C ALA A 108 -7.36 6.50 -13.15
N VAL A 109 -7.08 6.30 -11.86
CA VAL A 109 -7.99 5.59 -10.95
C VAL A 109 -9.31 6.34 -10.74
N SER A 110 -9.27 7.67 -10.75
CA SER A 110 -10.46 8.51 -10.56
C SER A 110 -11.22 8.79 -11.87
N GLY A 111 -10.84 8.14 -12.97
CA GLY A 111 -11.52 8.27 -14.28
C GLY A 111 -11.30 9.60 -14.99
N VAL A 112 -10.30 10.39 -14.59
CA VAL A 112 -9.96 11.67 -15.22
C VAL A 112 -9.31 11.46 -16.58
N LEU A 113 -8.46 10.44 -16.69
CA LEU A 113 -7.74 10.02 -17.88
C LEU A 113 -7.84 8.49 -18.02
N ASP A 114 -7.75 7.98 -19.24
CA ASP A 114 -7.55 6.54 -19.45
C ASP A 114 -6.09 6.12 -19.21
N ILE A 115 -5.82 4.82 -19.21
CA ILE A 115 -4.48 4.27 -18.94
C ILE A 115 -3.46 4.73 -19.98
N GLY A 116 -3.84 4.74 -21.26
CA GLY A 116 -2.92 5.05 -22.36
C GLY A 116 -2.54 6.53 -22.38
N ASP A 117 -3.51 7.42 -22.22
CA ASP A 117 -3.28 8.86 -22.13
C ASP A 117 -2.53 9.24 -20.86
N THR A 118 -2.82 8.57 -19.73
CA THR A 118 -2.03 8.73 -18.50
C THR A 118 -0.58 8.31 -18.72
N ALA A 119 -0.33 7.17 -19.37
CA ALA A 119 1.01 6.69 -19.66
C ALA A 119 1.81 7.67 -20.53
N LYS A 120 1.20 8.17 -21.61
CA LYS A 120 1.82 9.17 -22.49
C LYS A 120 2.12 10.47 -21.75
N LEU A 121 1.18 10.95 -20.94
CA LEU A 121 1.37 12.19 -20.17
C LEU A 121 2.48 12.04 -19.12
N VAL A 122 2.54 10.91 -18.43
CA VAL A 122 3.60 10.59 -17.46
C VAL A 122 4.97 10.47 -18.15
N GLN A 123 5.06 9.79 -19.29
CA GLN A 123 6.29 9.72 -20.07
C GLN A 123 6.75 11.11 -20.50
N ARG A 124 5.83 11.91 -21.05
CA ARG A 124 6.11 13.26 -21.50
C ARG A 124 6.58 14.17 -20.36
N ARG A 125 5.96 14.05 -19.17
CA ARG A 125 6.42 14.71 -17.96
C ARG A 125 7.86 14.32 -17.62
N GLY A 126 8.17 13.03 -17.61
CA GLY A 126 9.52 12.52 -17.31
C GLY A 126 10.58 13.04 -18.28
N GLU A 127 10.28 13.08 -19.57
CA GLU A 127 11.15 13.66 -20.61
C GLU A 127 11.40 15.15 -20.39
N LEU A 128 10.34 15.93 -20.17
CA LEU A 128 10.44 17.37 -19.96
C LEU A 128 11.22 17.70 -18.68
N MET A 129 11.01 16.92 -17.61
CA MET A 129 11.80 17.03 -16.39
C MET A 129 13.28 16.74 -16.66
N GLN A 130 13.60 15.72 -17.47
CA GLN A 130 14.99 15.42 -17.83
C GLN A 130 15.64 16.57 -18.62
N VAL A 131 14.93 17.15 -19.59
CA VAL A 131 15.42 18.32 -20.33
C VAL A 131 15.70 19.49 -19.37
N ALA A 132 14.79 19.76 -18.42
CA ALA A 132 15.00 20.79 -17.42
C ALA A 132 16.20 20.49 -16.49
N CYS A 133 16.44 19.23 -16.15
CA CYS A 133 17.62 18.83 -15.37
C CYS A 133 18.93 19.01 -16.16
N ASP A 134 18.92 18.73 -17.46
CA ASP A 134 20.09 18.88 -18.33
C ASP A 134 20.44 20.36 -18.51
N GLU A 135 19.43 21.23 -18.63
CA GLU A 135 19.60 22.68 -18.68
C GLU A 135 20.01 23.29 -17.33
N ASN A 136 19.39 22.81 -16.24
CA ASN A 136 19.61 23.30 -14.88
C ASN A 136 20.02 22.15 -13.94
N PRO A 137 21.31 21.76 -13.92
CA PRO A 137 21.79 20.70 -13.04
C PRO A 137 21.50 20.99 -11.58
N GLY A 138 20.83 20.06 -10.91
CA GLY A 138 20.40 20.22 -9.52
C GLY A 138 20.28 18.91 -8.78
N THR A 139 19.94 18.99 -7.50
CA THR A 139 19.75 17.83 -6.64
C THR A 139 18.72 18.11 -5.56
N MET A 140 18.47 17.12 -4.70
CA MET A 140 17.53 17.21 -3.58
C MET A 140 18.14 16.63 -2.30
N ALA A 141 17.70 17.12 -1.14
CA ALA A 141 18.07 16.55 0.14
C ALA A 141 16.86 16.51 1.09
N ALA A 142 16.68 15.41 1.79
CA ALA A 142 15.71 15.30 2.88
C ALA A 142 16.34 15.83 4.19
N ILE A 143 15.72 16.84 4.78
CA ILE A 143 16.11 17.40 6.06
C ILE A 143 15.17 16.85 7.14
N ILE A 144 15.75 16.32 8.20
CA ILE A 144 15.04 15.67 9.30
C ILE A 144 15.21 16.47 10.58
N GLY A 145 14.10 16.79 11.24
CA GLY A 145 14.08 17.40 12.57
C GLY A 145 14.15 18.92 12.60
N LEU A 146 13.88 19.61 11.49
CA LEU A 146 13.62 21.04 11.46
C LEU A 146 12.19 21.32 11.00
N ASP A 147 11.62 22.41 11.50
CA ASP A 147 10.32 22.90 11.09
C ASP A 147 10.37 23.62 9.73
N GLU A 148 9.18 23.81 9.15
CA GLU A 148 8.99 24.42 7.83
C GLU A 148 9.51 25.86 7.76
N MET A 149 9.26 26.69 8.79
CA MET A 149 9.66 28.10 8.79
C MET A 149 11.18 28.24 8.78
N THR A 150 11.87 27.48 9.64
CA THR A 150 13.34 27.46 9.66
C THR A 150 13.92 27.02 8.31
N LEU A 151 13.27 26.06 7.63
CA LEU A 151 13.73 25.59 6.32
C LEU A 151 13.42 26.55 5.17
N GLU A 152 12.33 27.29 5.22
CA GLU A 152 12.04 28.36 4.27
C GLU A 152 13.10 29.46 4.36
N GLU A 153 13.52 29.87 5.56
CA GLU A 153 14.61 30.83 5.75
C GLU A 153 15.94 30.30 5.18
N ILE A 154 16.29 29.06 5.50
CA ILE A 154 17.48 28.40 4.93
C ILE A 154 17.39 28.43 3.41
N ALA A 155 16.24 28.07 2.85
CA ALA A 155 16.06 27.97 1.41
C ALA A 155 16.28 29.32 0.71
N VAL A 156 15.77 30.41 1.28
CA VAL A 156 16.02 31.77 0.79
C VAL A 156 17.50 32.12 0.87
N GLU A 157 18.17 31.84 1.99
CA GLU A 157 19.60 32.15 2.18
C GLU A 157 20.51 31.39 1.21
N THR A 158 20.13 30.17 0.83
CA THR A 158 20.97 29.31 -0.01
C THR A 158 20.59 29.29 -1.48
N GLY A 159 19.46 29.91 -1.84
CA GLY A 159 18.91 29.89 -3.20
C GLY A 159 18.27 28.54 -3.58
N THR A 160 17.80 27.79 -2.58
CA THR A 160 17.11 26.51 -2.76
C THR A 160 15.61 26.67 -2.58
N TYR A 161 14.85 25.58 -2.79
CA TYR A 161 13.41 25.53 -2.70
C TYR A 161 13.00 24.47 -1.68
N VAL A 162 11.93 24.73 -0.92
CA VAL A 162 11.20 23.68 -0.19
C VAL A 162 10.33 22.95 -1.21
N SER A 163 10.59 21.66 -1.40
CA SER A 163 10.03 20.87 -2.51
C SER A 163 9.04 19.80 -2.07
N ASN A 164 9.18 19.26 -0.86
CA ASN A 164 8.19 18.35 -0.31
C ASN A 164 8.07 18.57 1.20
N ILE A 165 6.88 18.85 1.70
CA ILE A 165 6.57 18.84 3.13
C ILE A 165 5.91 17.49 3.43
N ASN A 166 6.77 16.49 3.67
CA ASN A 166 6.35 15.10 3.78
C ASN A 166 5.75 14.79 5.15
N THR A 167 6.36 15.27 6.22
CA THR A 167 5.85 15.16 7.59
C THR A 167 6.31 16.39 8.39
N ALA A 168 5.81 16.59 9.60
CA ALA A 168 6.25 17.70 10.47
C ALA A 168 7.77 17.70 10.74
N GLU A 169 8.43 16.53 10.70
CA GLU A 169 9.87 16.40 10.95
C GLU A 169 10.68 16.06 9.70
N GLN A 170 10.08 15.96 8.52
CA GLN A 170 10.81 15.55 7.29
C GLN A 170 10.34 16.39 6.12
N ILE A 171 11.22 17.26 5.66
CA ILE A 171 10.98 18.21 4.58
C ILE A 171 12.13 18.05 3.58
N VAL A 172 11.81 18.04 2.29
CA VAL A 172 12.78 17.92 1.22
C VAL A 172 13.03 19.28 0.62
N ILE A 173 14.31 19.61 0.46
CA ILE A 173 14.76 20.79 -0.27
C ILE A 173 15.36 20.38 -1.61
N SER A 174 15.34 21.29 -2.58
CA SER A 174 15.96 21.11 -3.88
C SER A 174 16.59 22.40 -4.41
N GLY A 175 17.50 22.28 -5.36
CA GLY A 175 18.15 23.43 -6.00
C GLY A 175 19.42 23.01 -6.72
N ASP A 176 20.27 23.98 -7.04
CA ASP A 176 21.60 23.67 -7.57
C ASP A 176 22.43 22.89 -6.53
N ILE A 177 23.39 22.10 -7.02
CA ILE A 177 24.18 21.17 -6.18
C ILE A 177 24.87 21.90 -5.02
N MET A 178 25.41 23.09 -5.26
CA MET A 178 26.11 23.85 -4.23
C MET A 178 25.14 24.52 -3.26
N GLY A 179 23.99 25.00 -3.76
CA GLY A 179 22.89 25.51 -2.95
C GLY A 179 22.38 24.48 -1.96
N VAL A 180 22.10 23.26 -2.43
CA VAL A 180 21.64 22.15 -1.56
C VAL A 180 22.72 21.74 -0.56
N ALA A 181 24.00 21.73 -0.95
CA ALA A 181 25.09 21.45 -0.01
C ALA A 181 25.15 22.50 1.12
N ARG A 182 25.11 23.80 0.77
CA ARG A 182 25.06 24.89 1.76
C ARG A 182 23.83 24.80 2.66
N ALA A 183 22.68 24.45 2.09
CA ALA A 183 21.43 24.30 2.85
C ALA A 183 21.52 23.13 3.84
N CYS A 184 22.14 22.01 3.46
CA CYS A 184 22.39 20.90 4.37
C CYS A 184 23.31 21.29 5.54
N ASP A 185 24.38 22.04 5.27
CA ASP A 185 25.31 22.52 6.30
C ASP A 185 24.62 23.49 7.25
N LEU A 186 23.86 24.44 6.72
CA LEU A 186 23.12 25.42 7.51
C LEU A 186 22.00 24.75 8.31
N ALA A 187 21.26 23.81 7.73
CA ALA A 187 20.27 23.00 8.44
C ALA A 187 20.90 22.26 9.63
N THR A 188 22.07 21.63 9.41
CA THR A 188 22.81 20.96 10.50
C THR A 188 23.21 21.95 11.59
N ALA A 189 23.72 23.12 11.22
CA ALA A 189 24.07 24.18 12.16
C ALA A 189 22.86 24.74 12.93
N ARG A 190 21.67 24.75 12.32
CA ARG A 190 20.40 25.16 12.94
C ARG A 190 19.68 24.03 13.70
N GLY A 191 20.31 22.87 13.85
CA GLY A 191 19.81 21.79 14.72
C GLY A 191 19.05 20.67 14.01
N ALA A 192 19.16 20.54 12.68
CA ALA A 192 18.65 19.35 11.99
C ALA A 192 19.27 18.07 12.58
N LYS A 193 18.44 17.06 12.84
CA LYS A 193 18.89 15.73 13.28
C LYS A 193 19.70 15.05 12.18
N LYS A 194 19.31 15.25 10.91
CA LYS A 194 19.98 14.67 9.74
C LYS A 194 19.67 15.48 8.48
N ALA A 195 20.66 15.58 7.59
CA ALA A 195 20.47 15.98 6.20
C ALA A 195 20.90 14.81 5.30
N VAL A 196 20.03 14.38 4.40
CA VAL A 196 20.24 13.18 3.56
C VAL A 196 20.11 13.56 2.08
N PRO A 197 21.22 13.57 1.32
CA PRO A 197 21.16 13.71 -0.13
C PRO A 197 20.31 12.59 -0.75
N LEU A 198 19.41 12.95 -1.66
CA LEU A 198 18.56 12.00 -2.37
C LEU A 198 19.22 11.57 -3.68
N ARG A 199 19.11 10.29 -4.01
CA ARG A 199 19.60 9.74 -5.27
C ARG A 199 18.56 9.97 -6.38
N VAL A 200 18.47 11.20 -6.84
CA VAL A 200 17.51 11.64 -7.87
C VAL A 200 18.23 12.36 -9.01
N GLY A 201 17.61 12.36 -10.19
CA GLY A 201 18.18 12.92 -11.41
C GLY A 201 18.16 14.46 -11.50
N GLY A 202 17.57 15.17 -10.52
CA GLY A 202 17.53 16.63 -10.54
C GLY A 202 16.79 17.28 -9.37
N ALA A 203 16.61 18.59 -9.46
CA ALA A 203 15.93 19.42 -8.45
C ALA A 203 14.42 19.54 -8.72
N PHE A 204 13.69 18.45 -8.49
CA PHE A 204 12.24 18.40 -8.76
C PHE A 204 11.44 19.34 -7.82
N HIS A 205 10.24 19.75 -8.25
CA HIS A 205 9.34 20.61 -7.46
C HIS A 205 10.03 21.92 -7.04
N SER A 206 10.63 22.60 -8.02
CA SER A 206 11.44 23.80 -7.81
C SER A 206 11.39 24.70 -9.03
N GLY A 207 11.88 25.94 -8.88
CA GLY A 207 12.02 26.86 -10.00
C GLY A 207 12.97 26.36 -11.11
N LEU A 208 13.85 25.39 -10.84
CA LEU A 208 14.73 24.80 -11.87
C LEU A 208 13.96 23.94 -12.87
N MET A 209 12.72 23.55 -12.57
CA MET A 209 11.84 22.81 -13.46
C MET A 209 11.03 23.72 -14.41
N GLU A 210 11.17 25.04 -14.32
CA GLU A 210 10.41 25.98 -15.17
C GLU A 210 10.56 25.72 -16.69
N PRO A 211 11.72 25.29 -17.24
CA PRO A 211 11.82 24.93 -18.66
C PRO A 211 10.84 23.83 -19.10
N ALA A 212 10.47 22.92 -18.20
CA ALA A 212 9.54 21.84 -18.48
C ALA A 212 8.07 22.32 -18.60
N ARG A 213 7.74 23.50 -18.06
CA ARG A 213 6.34 23.96 -17.91
C ARG A 213 5.64 24.11 -19.26
N ALA A 214 6.27 24.75 -20.23
CA ALA A 214 5.65 25.03 -21.53
C ALA A 214 5.27 23.74 -22.26
N GLY A 215 6.19 22.76 -22.30
CA GLY A 215 5.91 21.45 -22.88
C GLY A 215 4.86 20.64 -22.11
N LEU A 216 4.77 20.82 -20.79
CA LEU A 216 3.77 20.14 -19.97
C LEU A 216 2.37 20.72 -20.23
N ILE A 217 2.25 22.04 -20.40
CA ILE A 217 1.00 22.70 -20.78
C ILE A 217 0.53 22.16 -22.14
N GLU A 218 1.42 22.05 -23.12
CA GLU A 218 1.09 21.47 -24.43
C GLU A 218 0.60 20.02 -24.29
N ALA A 219 1.30 19.19 -23.52
CA ALA A 219 0.93 17.80 -23.27
C ALA A 219 -0.44 17.66 -22.60
N ILE A 220 -0.70 18.46 -21.55
CA ILE A 220 -1.99 18.47 -20.84
C ILE A 220 -3.13 18.91 -21.77
N ASN A 221 -2.90 19.92 -22.61
CA ASN A 221 -3.91 20.41 -23.55
C ASN A 221 -4.17 19.45 -24.72
N SER A 222 -3.25 18.52 -24.98
CA SER A 222 -3.40 17.51 -26.05
C SER A 222 -4.25 16.31 -25.67
N VAL A 223 -4.57 16.17 -24.37
CA VAL A 223 -5.32 15.05 -23.80
C VAL A 223 -6.68 15.52 -23.30
N LYS A 224 -7.69 14.66 -23.38
CA LYS A 224 -9.04 14.98 -22.90
C LYS A 224 -9.19 14.62 -21.43
N PHE A 225 -9.39 15.63 -20.58
CA PHE A 225 -9.67 15.45 -19.17
C PHE A 225 -11.18 15.30 -18.91
N HIS A 226 -11.52 14.44 -17.97
CA HIS A 226 -12.86 14.25 -17.42
C HIS A 226 -12.92 14.70 -15.96
N ASP A 227 -14.11 15.03 -15.47
CA ASP A 227 -14.28 15.32 -14.04
C ASP A 227 -13.99 14.05 -13.21
N PRO A 228 -13.25 14.15 -12.10
CA PRO A 228 -12.98 13.01 -11.24
C PRO A 228 -14.25 12.35 -10.72
N GLN A 229 -14.37 11.04 -10.90
CA GLN A 229 -15.44 10.23 -10.30
C GLN A 229 -15.24 10.06 -8.79
N ILE A 230 -13.98 10.10 -8.35
CA ILE A 230 -13.55 10.11 -6.96
C ILE A 230 -12.71 11.37 -6.76
N PRO A 231 -12.97 12.22 -5.75
CA PRO A 231 -12.17 13.43 -5.52
C PRO A 231 -10.68 13.11 -5.34
N ILE A 232 -9.81 13.95 -5.90
CA ILE A 232 -8.34 13.81 -5.82
C ILE A 232 -7.81 14.93 -4.94
N VAL A 233 -7.03 14.64 -3.89
CA VAL A 233 -6.39 15.71 -3.10
C VAL A 233 -5.13 16.20 -3.80
N GLY A 234 -5.14 17.48 -4.19
CA GLY A 234 -4.05 18.11 -4.93
C GLY A 234 -2.74 18.19 -4.15
N ASN A 235 -1.62 18.09 -4.84
CA ASN A 235 -0.27 18.13 -4.25
C ASN A 235 0.14 19.54 -3.80
N CYS A 236 -0.27 20.59 -4.51
CA CYS A 236 0.08 21.98 -4.24
C CYS A 236 -0.93 22.60 -3.28
N SER A 237 -2.22 22.37 -3.54
CA SER A 237 -3.33 22.96 -2.79
C SER A 237 -3.61 22.21 -1.47
N ALA A 238 -3.31 20.90 -1.41
CA ALA A 238 -3.78 20.01 -0.36
C ALA A 238 -5.31 20.06 -0.15
N GLN A 239 -6.05 20.36 -1.22
CA GLN A 239 -7.51 20.45 -1.25
C GLN A 239 -8.09 19.48 -2.28
N PRO A 240 -9.35 19.07 -2.15
CA PRO A 240 -9.98 18.17 -3.11
C PRO A 240 -10.19 18.87 -4.45
N LEU A 241 -9.82 18.18 -5.52
CA LEU A 241 -10.06 18.55 -6.91
C LEU A 241 -11.25 17.72 -7.40
N THR A 242 -12.25 18.40 -7.93
CA THR A 242 -13.55 17.79 -8.30
C THR A 242 -13.97 18.10 -9.73
N THR A 243 -13.17 18.89 -10.46
CA THR A 243 -13.40 19.21 -11.86
C THR A 243 -12.13 19.03 -12.68
N ALA A 244 -12.29 18.75 -13.98
CA ALA A 244 -11.19 18.65 -14.93
C ALA A 244 -10.32 19.92 -14.95
N GLU A 245 -10.94 21.10 -14.85
CA GLU A 245 -10.23 22.40 -14.86
C GLU A 245 -9.35 22.60 -13.62
N GLU A 246 -9.83 22.21 -12.44
CA GLU A 246 -9.03 22.21 -11.20
C GLU A 246 -7.82 21.30 -11.33
N VAL A 247 -8.02 20.09 -11.85
CA VAL A 247 -6.94 19.13 -12.09
C VAL A 247 -5.90 19.67 -13.07
N GLN A 248 -6.31 20.23 -14.21
CA GLN A 248 -5.36 20.75 -15.19
C GLN A 248 -4.50 21.88 -14.60
N ARG A 249 -5.11 22.80 -13.82
CA ARG A 249 -4.39 23.89 -13.15
C ARG A 249 -3.42 23.38 -12.08
N GLU A 250 -3.82 22.34 -11.34
CA GLU A 250 -2.96 21.66 -10.36
C GLU A 250 -1.72 21.07 -11.06
N LEU A 251 -1.89 20.26 -12.10
CA LEU A 251 -0.78 19.56 -12.77
C LEU A 251 0.24 20.51 -13.40
N ILE A 252 -0.21 21.63 -13.99
CA ILE A 252 0.66 22.68 -14.53
C ILE A 252 1.52 23.30 -13.42
N SER A 253 0.95 23.46 -12.22
CA SER A 253 1.63 24.05 -11.08
C SER A 253 2.56 23.05 -10.38
N GLN A 254 2.16 21.77 -10.34
CA GLN A 254 2.80 20.69 -9.58
C GLN A 254 4.29 20.54 -9.86
N ILE A 255 4.70 20.63 -11.12
CA ILE A 255 6.10 20.38 -11.52
C ILE A 255 7.11 21.36 -10.89
N CYS A 256 6.66 22.59 -10.59
CA CYS A 256 7.49 23.65 -10.00
C CYS A 256 7.11 23.98 -8.54
N SER A 257 6.09 23.34 -7.99
CA SER A 257 5.52 23.69 -6.68
C SER A 257 5.79 22.62 -5.64
N CYS A 258 5.87 23.04 -4.38
CA CYS A 258 6.08 22.14 -3.25
C CYS A 258 4.93 21.14 -3.11
N VAL A 259 5.26 19.85 -2.94
CA VAL A 259 4.29 18.80 -2.60
C VAL A 259 3.93 18.89 -1.11
N GLN A 260 2.67 19.18 -0.83
CA GLN A 260 2.10 19.40 0.50
C GLN A 260 1.61 18.13 1.18
N TRP A 261 2.38 17.03 1.09
CA TRP A 261 1.92 15.70 1.51
C TRP A 261 1.40 15.62 2.95
N LYS A 262 2.06 16.30 3.89
CA LYS A 262 1.57 16.40 5.28
C LYS A 262 0.14 16.94 5.31
N ARG A 263 -0.09 18.08 4.62
CA ARG A 263 -1.39 18.76 4.58
C ARG A 263 -2.43 17.93 3.80
N THR A 264 -2.02 17.21 2.76
CA THR A 264 -2.85 16.25 2.02
C THR A 264 -3.42 15.18 2.96
N VAL A 265 -2.56 14.54 3.76
CA VAL A 265 -2.99 13.51 4.72
C VAL A 265 -3.81 14.11 5.86
N ASP A 266 -3.43 15.28 6.39
CA ASP A 266 -4.22 15.99 7.40
C ASP A 266 -5.65 16.27 6.91
N TYR A 267 -5.80 16.77 5.68
CA TYR A 267 -7.10 17.01 5.06
C TYR A 267 -7.96 15.74 4.97
N MET A 268 -7.38 14.62 4.50
CA MET A 268 -8.10 13.34 4.39
C MET A 268 -8.56 12.86 5.77
N VAL A 269 -7.67 12.94 6.77
CA VAL A 269 -7.95 12.54 8.16
C VAL A 269 -9.04 13.42 8.79
N ASP A 270 -8.96 14.73 8.60
CA ASP A 270 -9.95 15.68 9.10
C ASP A 270 -11.31 15.54 8.39
N SER A 271 -11.32 15.01 7.16
CA SER A 271 -12.53 14.62 6.41
C SER A 271 -13.13 13.28 6.86
N GLY A 272 -12.51 12.62 7.85
CA GLY A 272 -12.96 11.37 8.46
C GLY A 272 -12.39 10.10 7.83
N VAL A 273 -11.41 10.20 6.93
CA VAL A 273 -10.70 9.05 6.35
C VAL A 273 -9.62 8.60 7.33
N ASN A 274 -9.83 7.45 7.96
CA ASN A 274 -8.86 6.89 8.91
C ASN A 274 -8.22 5.58 8.43
N ASP A 275 -8.76 4.99 7.36
CA ASP A 275 -8.26 3.76 6.75
C ASP A 275 -7.72 4.10 5.36
N PHE A 276 -6.44 3.81 5.14
CA PHE A 276 -5.75 4.10 3.88
C PHE A 276 -5.28 2.81 3.22
N ILE A 277 -5.26 2.79 1.90
CA ILE A 277 -4.58 1.76 1.12
C ILE A 277 -3.52 2.44 0.26
N GLU A 278 -2.24 2.15 0.52
CA GLU A 278 -1.14 2.54 -0.35
C GLU A 278 -1.06 1.51 -1.49
N ILE A 279 -1.28 1.93 -2.73
CA ILE A 279 -1.40 1.04 -3.89
C ILE A 279 -0.29 1.34 -4.88
N GLY A 280 0.57 0.35 -5.11
CA GLY A 280 1.75 0.47 -5.95
C GLY A 280 2.99 -0.16 -5.31
N PRO A 281 4.15 -0.10 -6.00
CA PRO A 281 5.36 -0.71 -5.48
C PRO A 281 5.85 0.00 -4.21
N GLY A 282 6.55 -0.73 -3.35
CA GLY A 282 7.10 -0.17 -2.12
C GLY A 282 6.06 0.12 -1.03
N ARG A 283 6.48 0.90 -0.02
CA ARG A 283 5.68 1.22 1.19
C ARG A 283 6.07 2.57 1.80
N ALA A 284 6.48 3.50 0.94
CA ALA A 284 7.06 4.77 1.37
C ALA A 284 6.01 5.66 2.06
N LEU A 285 4.77 5.64 1.57
CA LEU A 285 3.70 6.47 2.09
C LEU A 285 3.22 5.98 3.45
N SER A 286 3.20 4.67 3.68
CA SER A 286 2.81 4.05 4.95
C SER A 286 3.57 4.61 6.15
N GLY A 287 4.90 4.73 6.01
CA GLY A 287 5.73 5.33 7.04
C GLY A 287 5.44 6.82 7.26
N MET A 288 5.11 7.57 6.21
CA MET A 288 4.78 9.00 6.31
C MET A 288 3.41 9.21 6.95
N VAL A 289 2.38 8.48 6.53
CA VAL A 289 1.03 8.55 7.09
C VAL A 289 1.05 8.27 8.58
N LYS A 290 1.73 7.20 9.04
CA LYS A 290 1.82 6.88 10.48
C LYS A 290 2.54 7.95 11.31
N ARG A 291 3.45 8.73 10.71
CA ARG A 291 4.12 9.86 11.36
C ARG A 291 3.23 11.11 11.44
N ILE A 292 2.35 11.30 10.46
CA ILE A 292 1.39 12.40 10.43
C ILE A 292 0.21 12.10 11.37
N SER A 293 -0.37 10.91 11.27
CA SER A 293 -1.51 10.46 12.05
C SER A 293 -1.28 9.03 12.57
N ARG A 294 -0.98 8.92 13.86
CA ARG A 294 -0.78 7.62 14.53
C ARG A 294 -2.06 6.77 14.62
N ARG A 295 -3.22 7.43 14.57
CA ARG A 295 -4.54 6.77 14.64
C ARG A 295 -4.95 6.14 13.31
N SER A 296 -4.39 6.61 12.20
CA SER A 296 -4.76 6.12 10.88
C SER A 296 -4.22 4.70 10.67
N GLN A 297 -5.04 3.83 10.10
CA GLN A 297 -4.62 2.54 9.58
C GLN A 297 -4.18 2.70 8.13
N ILE A 298 -3.18 1.93 7.73
CA ILE A 298 -2.70 1.92 6.37
C ILE A 298 -2.24 0.52 6.00
N THR A 299 -2.75 0.02 4.88
CA THR A 299 -2.36 -1.25 4.27
C THR A 299 -1.62 -0.96 2.97
N SER A 300 -0.46 -1.59 2.76
CA SER A 300 0.28 -1.48 1.50
C SER A 300 -0.08 -2.64 0.58
N VAL A 301 -0.41 -2.33 -0.67
CA VAL A 301 -0.77 -3.28 -1.73
C VAL A 301 0.12 -3.03 -2.93
N GLY A 302 1.12 -3.88 -3.14
CA GLY A 302 2.13 -3.70 -4.19
C GLY A 302 2.46 -4.95 -5.00
N ASP A 303 1.90 -6.09 -4.63
CA ASP A 303 2.12 -7.41 -5.23
C ASP A 303 0.91 -8.31 -5.01
N LEU A 304 0.94 -9.52 -5.59
CA LEU A 304 -0.19 -10.44 -5.48
C LEU A 304 -0.42 -10.90 -4.04
N GLU A 305 0.64 -11.14 -3.28
CA GLU A 305 0.56 -11.60 -1.88
C GLU A 305 -0.18 -10.57 -1.00
N SER A 306 0.16 -9.28 -1.12
CA SER A 306 -0.52 -8.21 -0.39
C SER A 306 -1.97 -8.02 -0.83
N ILE A 307 -2.31 -8.28 -2.10
CA ILE A 307 -3.72 -8.27 -2.57
C ILE A 307 -4.50 -9.44 -1.95
N LEU A 308 -3.93 -10.65 -1.94
CA LEU A 308 -4.57 -11.81 -1.32
C LEU A 308 -4.70 -11.64 0.19
N SER A 309 -3.69 -11.07 0.85
CA SER A 309 -3.78 -10.71 2.27
C SER A 309 -4.86 -9.66 2.51
N LEU A 310 -5.04 -8.68 1.60
CA LEU A 310 -6.15 -7.75 1.69
C LEU A 310 -7.46 -8.51 1.57
N ALA A 311 -7.60 -9.39 0.57
CA ALA A 311 -8.75 -10.27 0.34
C ALA A 311 -9.17 -11.05 1.60
N ASP A 312 -8.20 -11.69 2.26
CA ASP A 312 -8.42 -12.43 3.50
C ASP A 312 -8.84 -11.52 4.67
N THR A 313 -8.55 -10.22 4.59
CA THR A 313 -8.99 -9.21 5.56
C THR A 313 -10.31 -8.51 5.20
N VAL A 314 -10.80 -8.63 3.95
CA VAL A 314 -12.07 -8.01 3.51
C VAL A 314 -13.30 -8.92 3.71
N GLU A 315 -13.22 -9.87 4.64
CA GLU A 315 -14.34 -10.77 4.99
C GLU A 315 -14.86 -11.61 3.81
N HIS A 316 -13.99 -12.33 3.11
CA HIS A 316 -14.49 -13.43 2.28
C HIS A 316 -15.24 -14.44 3.13
N ILE A 317 -16.44 -14.82 2.68
CA ILE A 317 -17.21 -15.89 3.30
C ILE A 317 -16.44 -17.18 3.05
N ALA A 318 -15.87 -17.78 4.09
CA ALA A 318 -14.93 -18.89 3.94
C ALA A 318 -15.53 -20.12 3.20
N THR A 319 -16.86 -20.25 3.15
CA THR A 319 -17.55 -21.24 2.32
C THR A 319 -17.34 -21.02 0.82
N GLU A 320 -17.33 -19.76 0.36
CA GLU A 320 -17.13 -19.42 -1.05
C GLU A 320 -15.69 -19.66 -1.47
N VAL A 321 -14.73 -19.32 -0.61
CA VAL A 321 -13.31 -19.65 -0.82
C VAL A 321 -13.12 -21.16 -0.91
N LEU A 322 -13.77 -21.93 -0.02
CA LEU A 322 -13.72 -23.38 -0.05
C LEU A 322 -14.31 -23.93 -1.36
N ASP A 323 -15.46 -23.43 -1.81
CA ASP A 323 -16.11 -23.85 -3.06
C ASP A 323 -15.20 -23.64 -4.28
N VAL A 324 -14.54 -22.48 -4.37
CA VAL A 324 -13.58 -22.18 -5.45
C VAL A 324 -12.40 -23.15 -5.40
N ARG A 325 -11.80 -23.37 -4.22
CA ARG A 325 -10.63 -24.26 -4.10
C ARG A 325 -10.96 -25.72 -4.37
N LEU A 326 -12.16 -26.18 -4.00
CA LEU A 326 -12.66 -27.51 -4.33
C LEU A 326 -12.88 -27.69 -5.83
N ALA A 327 -13.27 -26.63 -6.55
CA ALA A 327 -13.41 -26.67 -8.00
C ALA A 327 -12.05 -26.72 -8.73
N GLU A 328 -11.02 -26.09 -8.16
CA GLU A 328 -9.66 -26.04 -8.73
C GLU A 328 -8.81 -27.27 -8.42
N THR A 329 -9.11 -27.98 -7.33
CA THR A 329 -8.27 -29.07 -6.81
C THR A 329 -8.96 -30.42 -6.96
N ALA A 330 -8.29 -31.39 -7.58
CA ALA A 330 -8.79 -32.75 -7.64
C ALA A 330 -8.61 -33.47 -6.29
N ILE A 331 -9.53 -33.25 -5.35
CA ILE A 331 -9.57 -33.94 -4.06
C ILE A 331 -10.72 -34.96 -3.99
N SER A 332 -10.69 -35.85 -3.00
CA SER A 332 -11.75 -36.84 -2.84
C SER A 332 -13.03 -36.20 -2.29
N LYS A 333 -14.19 -36.82 -2.55
CA LYS A 333 -15.47 -36.40 -1.94
C LYS A 333 -15.44 -36.47 -0.41
N TRP A 334 -14.57 -37.31 0.15
CA TRP A 334 -14.41 -37.41 1.59
C TRP A 334 -13.67 -36.19 2.15
N ASP A 335 -12.59 -35.78 1.49
CA ASP A 335 -11.83 -34.57 1.87
C ASP A 335 -12.68 -33.30 1.74
N GLU A 336 -13.52 -33.21 0.71
CA GLU A 336 -14.51 -32.13 0.57
C GLU A 336 -15.49 -32.11 1.75
N ALA A 337 -16.10 -33.25 2.09
CA ALA A 337 -17.05 -33.34 3.19
C ALA A 337 -16.39 -33.00 4.54
N PHE A 338 -15.15 -33.44 4.73
CA PHE A 338 -14.35 -33.13 5.91
C PHE A 338 -14.09 -31.62 6.03
N ALA A 339 -13.61 -30.98 4.96
CA ALA A 339 -13.32 -29.55 4.96
C ALA A 339 -14.57 -28.70 5.27
N ARG A 340 -15.73 -29.06 4.69
CA ARG A 340 -17.02 -28.39 4.97
C ARG A 340 -17.45 -28.57 6.42
N ALA A 341 -17.41 -29.80 6.94
CA ALA A 341 -17.79 -30.08 8.33
C ALA A 341 -16.89 -29.36 9.34
N MET A 342 -15.59 -29.30 9.07
CA MET A 342 -14.64 -28.53 9.88
C MET A 342 -14.99 -27.05 9.89
N LEU A 343 -15.23 -26.47 8.71
CA LEU A 343 -15.58 -25.06 8.56
C LEU A 343 -16.86 -24.70 9.32
N ASP A 344 -17.93 -25.46 9.10
CA ASP A 344 -19.23 -25.28 9.75
C ASP A 344 -19.12 -25.38 11.27
N GLY A 345 -18.35 -26.37 11.75
CA GLY A 345 -18.08 -26.59 13.16
C GLY A 345 -17.33 -25.43 13.82
N ILE A 346 -16.30 -24.90 13.16
CA ILE A 346 -15.56 -23.74 13.64
C ILE A 346 -16.48 -22.52 13.75
N PHE A 347 -17.29 -22.24 12.72
CA PHE A 347 -18.21 -21.10 12.75
C PHE A 347 -19.30 -21.23 13.82
N ALA A 348 -19.88 -22.42 13.97
CA ALA A 348 -20.89 -22.69 14.99
C ALA A 348 -20.34 -22.48 16.42
N ASN A 349 -19.03 -22.67 16.62
CA ASN A 349 -18.37 -22.58 17.92
C ASN A 349 -17.45 -21.37 18.08
N ALA A 350 -17.43 -20.44 17.11
CA ALA A 350 -16.42 -19.38 17.01
C ALA A 350 -16.33 -18.53 18.28
N ALA A 351 -17.47 -18.16 18.86
CA ALA A 351 -17.51 -17.34 20.08
C ALA A 351 -16.91 -18.04 21.30
N GLU A 352 -17.03 -19.36 21.40
CA GLU A 352 -16.48 -20.12 22.51
C GLU A 352 -14.98 -20.40 22.30
N ILE A 353 -14.60 -20.76 21.07
CA ILE A 353 -13.21 -20.90 20.66
C ILE A 353 -12.44 -19.59 20.90
N ASP A 354 -13.04 -18.44 20.56
CA ASP A 354 -12.45 -17.13 20.79
C ASP A 354 -12.26 -16.81 22.29
N LYS A 355 -13.17 -17.26 23.17
CA LYS A 355 -12.94 -17.12 24.62
C LYS A 355 -11.74 -17.94 25.08
N ILE A 356 -11.60 -19.17 24.58
CA ILE A 356 -10.45 -20.03 24.88
C ILE A 356 -9.15 -19.35 24.40
N ILE A 357 -9.13 -18.82 23.18
CA ILE A 357 -7.98 -18.07 22.67
C ILE A 357 -7.66 -16.88 23.59
N ALA A 358 -8.66 -16.08 23.97
CA ALA A 358 -8.46 -14.92 24.84
C ALA A 358 -7.93 -15.31 26.24
N GLU A 359 -8.34 -16.47 26.77
CA GLU A 359 -7.85 -17.00 28.04
C GLU A 359 -6.38 -17.42 27.97
N PHE A 360 -5.99 -18.14 26.91
CA PHE A 360 -4.64 -18.70 26.77
C PHE A 360 -3.65 -17.78 26.04
N ALA A 361 -4.13 -16.69 25.43
CA ALA A 361 -3.31 -15.66 24.80
C ALA A 361 -3.72 -14.23 25.24
N PRO A 362 -3.71 -13.91 26.55
CA PRO A 362 -4.26 -12.64 27.07
C PRO A 362 -3.48 -11.39 26.63
N GLY A 363 -2.23 -11.55 26.17
CA GLY A 363 -1.42 -10.46 25.60
C GLY A 363 -1.77 -10.10 24.16
N TRP A 364 -2.69 -10.84 23.52
CA TRP A 364 -3.00 -10.73 22.11
C TRP A 364 -4.52 -10.67 21.92
N PRO A 365 -5.13 -9.47 21.96
CA PRO A 365 -6.56 -9.33 21.69
C PRO A 365 -6.91 -9.91 20.31
N ILE A 366 -8.02 -10.64 20.19
CA ILE A 366 -8.39 -11.38 18.97
C ILE A 366 -8.50 -10.49 17.73
N GLY A 367 -8.99 -9.26 17.88
CA GLY A 367 -9.06 -8.29 16.79
C GLY A 367 -7.71 -7.71 16.37
N GLN A 368 -6.63 -7.99 17.11
CA GLN A 368 -5.26 -7.53 16.84
C GLN A 368 -4.33 -8.68 16.43
N MET A 369 -4.80 -9.94 16.51
CA MET A 369 -4.06 -11.09 16.01
C MET A 369 -4.05 -11.08 14.47
N ALA A 370 -2.94 -11.56 13.90
CA ALA A 370 -2.90 -11.84 12.47
C ALA A 370 -4.03 -12.83 12.11
N VAL A 371 -4.73 -12.55 11.01
CA VAL A 371 -5.92 -13.33 10.61
C VAL A 371 -5.58 -14.81 10.43
N VAL A 372 -4.43 -15.11 9.79
CA VAL A 372 -3.93 -16.47 9.61
C VAL A 372 -3.68 -17.17 10.95
N ASP A 373 -2.92 -16.54 11.85
CA ASP A 373 -2.62 -17.11 13.18
C ASP A 373 -3.91 -17.37 13.97
N ARG A 374 -4.85 -16.43 13.95
CA ARG A 374 -6.15 -16.57 14.60
C ARG A 374 -6.94 -17.74 14.02
N ASN A 375 -6.98 -17.88 12.70
CA ASN A 375 -7.71 -18.96 12.04
C ASN A 375 -7.07 -20.32 12.30
N ILE A 376 -5.74 -20.42 12.31
CA ILE A 376 -5.01 -21.64 12.70
C ILE A 376 -5.34 -22.03 14.15
N LEU A 377 -5.33 -21.06 15.09
CA LEU A 377 -5.74 -21.33 16.47
C LEU A 377 -7.18 -21.82 16.54
N ARG A 378 -8.10 -21.21 15.78
CA ARG A 378 -9.51 -21.60 15.78
C ARG A 378 -9.71 -23.03 15.28
N MET A 379 -9.05 -23.41 14.18
CA MET A 379 -9.08 -24.77 13.64
C MET A 379 -8.59 -25.79 14.67
N ALA A 380 -7.40 -25.57 15.22
CA ALA A 380 -6.79 -26.51 16.16
C ALA A 380 -7.57 -26.63 17.47
N ILE A 381 -8.08 -25.52 18.01
CA ILE A 381 -8.90 -25.54 19.23
C ILE A 381 -10.22 -26.24 18.99
N TYR A 382 -10.86 -26.04 17.83
CA TYR A 382 -12.07 -26.77 17.46
C TYR A 382 -11.82 -28.29 17.47
N GLU A 383 -10.74 -28.76 16.86
CA GLU A 383 -10.40 -30.19 16.88
C GLU A 383 -10.07 -30.71 18.28
N ILE A 384 -9.33 -29.94 19.08
CA ILE A 384 -8.89 -30.34 20.43
C ILE A 384 -10.06 -30.39 21.43
N MET A 385 -10.95 -29.40 21.37
CA MET A 385 -11.92 -29.12 22.44
C MET A 385 -13.37 -29.38 22.06
N VAL A 386 -13.68 -29.55 20.77
CA VAL A 386 -15.07 -29.62 20.28
C VAL A 386 -15.35 -30.89 19.48
N SER A 387 -14.57 -31.17 18.44
CA SER A 387 -14.79 -32.35 17.59
C SER A 387 -14.22 -33.63 18.23
N GLU A 388 -13.06 -33.54 18.89
CA GLU A 388 -12.35 -34.68 19.51
C GLU A 388 -12.01 -35.85 18.55
N ASP A 389 -12.19 -35.66 17.23
CA ASP A 389 -11.90 -36.69 16.22
C ASP A 389 -10.39 -36.86 15.97
N THR A 390 -9.62 -35.79 16.22
CA THR A 390 -8.17 -35.74 16.02
C THR A 390 -7.45 -35.75 17.38
N PRO A 391 -6.46 -36.64 17.60
CA PRO A 391 -5.69 -36.63 18.85
C PRO A 391 -5.07 -35.23 19.09
N PRO A 392 -5.19 -34.63 20.29
CA PRO A 392 -4.80 -33.23 20.50
C PRO A 392 -3.37 -32.89 20.08
N ARG A 393 -2.43 -33.82 20.27
CA ARG A 393 -1.04 -33.65 19.86
C ARG A 393 -0.85 -33.60 18.34
N VAL A 394 -1.71 -34.28 17.59
CA VAL A 394 -1.72 -34.24 16.11
C VAL A 394 -2.22 -32.88 15.65
N ALA A 395 -3.35 -32.40 16.17
CA ALA A 395 -3.88 -31.07 15.86
C ALA A 395 -2.87 -29.94 16.16
N VAL A 396 -2.13 -30.03 17.28
CA VAL A 396 -1.05 -29.07 17.60
C VAL A 396 0.06 -29.11 16.54
N ASN A 397 0.53 -30.30 16.15
CA ASN A 397 1.61 -30.43 15.18
C ASN A 397 1.18 -29.91 13.80
N GLU A 398 -0.02 -30.23 13.36
CA GLU A 398 -0.58 -29.75 12.09
C GLU A 398 -0.75 -28.24 12.08
N ALA A 399 -1.25 -27.65 13.17
CA ALA A 399 -1.33 -26.20 13.33
C ALA A 399 0.04 -25.52 13.24
N VAL A 400 1.08 -26.14 13.79
CA VAL A 400 2.46 -25.64 13.70
C VAL A 400 3.00 -25.72 12.27
N GLU A 401 2.68 -26.78 11.52
CA GLU A 401 3.05 -26.86 10.10
C GLU A 401 2.29 -25.83 9.25
N LEU A 402 0.99 -25.62 9.49
CA LEU A 402 0.23 -24.54 8.86
C LEU A 402 0.83 -23.17 9.17
N ALA A 403 1.26 -22.94 10.41
CA ALA A 403 1.90 -21.69 10.81
C ALA A 403 3.25 -21.47 10.13
N LYS A 404 4.00 -22.53 9.81
CA LYS A 404 5.25 -22.43 9.02
C LYS A 404 4.97 -22.15 7.54
N ALA A 405 3.88 -22.70 7.02
CA ALA A 405 3.52 -22.58 5.62
C ALA A 405 2.86 -21.23 5.29
N PHE A 406 2.03 -20.71 6.20
CA PHE A 406 1.15 -19.56 5.93
C PHE A 406 1.32 -18.40 6.93
N GLY A 407 1.92 -18.63 8.09
CA GLY A 407 2.13 -17.61 9.12
C GLY A 407 3.44 -16.84 8.94
N GLY A 408 3.62 -15.78 9.75
CA GLY A 408 4.88 -15.05 9.81
C GLY A 408 5.97 -15.78 10.62
N ASP A 409 7.21 -15.28 10.60
CA ASP A 409 8.38 -15.92 11.23
C ASP A 409 8.18 -16.33 12.72
N SER A 410 7.36 -15.57 13.47
CA SER A 410 7.07 -15.87 14.88
C SER A 410 5.88 -16.81 15.10
N ALA A 411 5.07 -17.06 14.08
CA ALA A 411 3.80 -17.79 14.19
C ALA A 411 3.98 -19.22 14.71
N PRO A 412 4.92 -20.06 14.21
CA PRO A 412 5.04 -21.45 14.68
C PRO A 412 5.29 -21.55 16.20
N ARG A 413 6.13 -20.65 16.73
CA ARG A 413 6.44 -20.61 18.16
C ARG A 413 5.26 -20.10 18.98
N PHE A 414 4.56 -19.09 18.48
CA PHE A 414 3.38 -18.52 19.12
C PHE A 414 2.24 -19.55 19.20
N ILE A 415 1.86 -20.14 18.05
CA ILE A 415 0.81 -21.15 17.94
C ILE A 415 1.07 -22.35 18.85
N ASN A 416 2.30 -22.89 18.81
CA ASN A 416 2.69 -24.01 19.67
C ASN A 416 2.56 -23.67 21.17
N GLY A 417 2.91 -22.45 21.56
CA GLY A 417 2.82 -22.00 22.95
C GLY A 417 1.39 -21.90 23.47
N VAL A 418 0.49 -21.32 22.65
CA VAL A 418 -0.94 -21.19 22.99
C VAL A 418 -1.58 -22.58 23.05
N LEU A 419 -1.45 -23.38 21.99
CA LEU A 419 -2.10 -24.69 21.92
C LEU A 419 -1.55 -25.70 22.93
N GLY A 420 -0.27 -25.61 23.28
CA GLY A 420 0.30 -26.42 24.37
C GLY A 420 -0.38 -26.15 25.72
N SER A 421 -0.77 -24.90 25.97
CA SER A 421 -1.51 -24.52 27.19
C SER A 421 -2.96 -25.01 27.15
N VAL A 422 -3.62 -24.90 25.99
CA VAL A 422 -4.97 -25.43 25.76
C VAL A 422 -5.01 -26.95 25.97
N MET A 423 -4.09 -27.70 25.36
CA MET A 423 -4.01 -29.16 25.46
C MET A 423 -3.81 -29.62 26.92
N ALA A 424 -3.00 -28.90 27.70
CA ALA A 424 -2.80 -29.18 29.12
C ALA A 424 -4.08 -28.93 29.94
N ALA A 425 -4.89 -27.94 29.57
CA ALA A 425 -6.19 -27.69 30.20
C ALA A 425 -7.23 -28.76 29.83
N ALA A 426 -7.32 -29.13 28.55
CA ALA A 426 -8.21 -30.18 28.05
C ALA A 426 -8.02 -31.52 28.80
N SER A 427 -6.76 -31.91 29.01
CA SER A 427 -6.40 -33.16 29.70
C SER A 427 -6.85 -33.19 31.16
N ARG A 428 -6.89 -32.02 31.84
CA ARG A 428 -7.36 -31.91 33.23
C ARG A 428 -8.88 -32.07 33.30
N ILE A 429 -9.62 -31.41 32.40
CA ILE A 429 -11.09 -31.47 32.36
C ILE A 429 -11.57 -32.91 32.12
N HIS A 430 -10.92 -33.64 31.21
CA HIS A 430 -11.27 -35.04 30.93
C HIS A 430 -11.01 -35.97 32.13
N THR A 431 -9.94 -35.71 32.89
CA THR A 431 -9.60 -36.50 34.09
C THR A 431 -10.61 -36.26 35.21
N GLU A 432 -11.01 -35.00 35.45
CA GLU A 432 -12.01 -34.65 36.48
C GLU A 432 -13.41 -35.22 36.15
N GLN A 433 -13.81 -35.22 34.87
CA GLN A 433 -15.08 -35.81 34.45
C GLN A 433 -15.14 -37.34 34.64
N LEU A 434 -14.03 -38.04 34.39
CA LEU A 434 -13.91 -39.48 34.63
C LEU A 434 -13.96 -39.83 36.13
N GLU A 435 -13.38 -38.99 36.99
CA GLU A 435 -13.44 -39.15 38.46
C GLU A 435 -14.84 -38.90 39.03
N THR A 436 -15.64 -38.03 38.41
CA THR A 436 -17.06 -37.81 38.79
C THR A 436 -18.01 -38.89 38.30
N LEU A 437 -17.66 -39.68 37.28
CA LEU A 437 -18.48 -40.79 36.77
C LEU A 437 -18.16 -42.14 37.45
N THR A 438 -17.07 -42.21 38.22
CA THR A 438 -16.60 -43.40 38.93
C THR A 438 -16.86 -43.35 40.44
N ASN A 439 -17.48 -42.27 40.94
CA ASN A 439 -18.05 -42.13 42.28
C ASN A 439 -19.58 -42.07 42.20
#